data_AF-A0A9E8Z312-F1
#
_entry.id   AF-A0A9E8Z312-F1
#
_cell.length_a   1.000
_cell.length_b   1.000
_cell.length_c   1.000
_cell.angle_alpha   90.00
_cell.angle_beta   90.00
_cell.angle_gamma   90.00
#
_symmetry.space_group_name_H-M   'P 1'
#
loop_
_entity.id
_entity.type
_entity.pdbx_description
1 polymer ?
#
loop_
_entity_poly.entity_id
_entity_poly.type
_entity_poly.pdbx_seq_one_letter_code
_entity_poly.pdbx_strand_id
1 'polypeptide(L)'
;MKYNHERFLKLWKKKKNSKELKSRLTLEDLEFYTYEALVGEYISWTWKDNYFSLAEDFVSNKISLYDYMLQFQILLHKINKEVQTLLNDFEKLKNFNYNPASYGFNKVVGAFFEDWDLYDPTGPDEFDPDPDYPSDEEFRLSIKATFNKYYDNWKE
;
A
#
# COMPACT_ATOMS: atom_id res chain seq x y z
N MET A 1 7.67 12.99 9.57
CA MET A 1 8.44 13.89 8.69
C MET A 1 7.46 14.56 7.73
N LYS A 2 7.58 15.87 7.45
CA LYS A 2 6.71 16.57 6.49
C LYS A 2 7.31 16.45 5.07
N TYR A 3 6.47 16.22 4.07
CA TYR A 3 6.91 16.18 2.68
C TYR A 3 7.48 17.54 2.25
N ASN A 4 8.69 17.56 1.68
CA ASN A 4 9.35 18.75 1.15
C ASN A 4 9.79 18.44 -0.29
N HIS A 5 9.05 18.97 -1.24
CA HIS A 5 9.20 18.65 -2.65
C HIS A 5 10.57 19.07 -3.21
N GLU A 6 11.02 20.28 -2.91
CA GLU A 6 12.31 20.78 -3.40
C GLU A 6 13.49 19.96 -2.86
N ARG A 7 13.43 19.58 -1.57
CA ARG A 7 14.44 18.72 -0.95
C ARG A 7 14.43 17.34 -1.58
N PHE A 8 13.25 16.77 -1.85
CA PHE A 8 13.14 15.48 -2.52
C PHE A 8 13.76 15.51 -3.92
N LEU A 9 13.46 16.51 -4.75
CA LEU A 9 14.05 16.66 -6.09
C LEU A 9 15.58 16.79 -6.06
N LYS A 10 16.13 17.50 -5.05
CA LYS A 10 17.59 17.61 -4.85
C LYS A 10 18.22 16.25 -4.55
N LEU A 11 17.62 15.48 -3.63
CA LEU A 11 18.09 14.14 -3.27
C LEU A 11 17.97 13.17 -4.45
N TRP A 12 16.89 13.24 -5.20
CA TRP A 12 16.66 12.41 -6.39
C TRP A 12 17.76 12.60 -7.44
N LYS A 13 18.10 13.86 -7.78
CA LYS A 13 19.19 14.15 -8.73
C LYS A 13 20.54 13.62 -8.24
N LYS A 14 20.81 13.76 -6.94
CA LYS A 14 22.04 13.25 -6.31
C LYS A 14 22.13 11.73 -6.40
N LYS A 15 21.02 11.03 -6.12
CA LYS A 15 20.90 9.57 -6.21
C LYS A 15 21.10 9.05 -7.63
N LYS A 16 20.44 9.64 -8.63
CA LYS A 16 20.56 9.23 -10.04
C LYS A 16 21.99 9.36 -10.59
N ASN A 17 22.74 10.34 -10.08
CA ASN A 17 24.14 10.56 -10.47
C ASN A 17 25.14 9.70 -9.67
N SER A 18 24.71 9.05 -8.59
CA SER A 18 25.56 8.20 -7.76
C SER A 18 25.54 6.78 -8.30
N LYS A 19 26.69 6.30 -8.80
CA LYS A 19 26.88 4.92 -9.28
C LYS A 19 27.29 3.94 -8.18
N GLU A 20 27.37 4.37 -6.93
CA GLU A 20 27.93 3.56 -5.85
C GLU A 20 26.84 2.85 -5.06
N LEU A 21 26.89 1.52 -5.07
CA LEU A 21 26.28 0.69 -4.03
C LEU A 21 27.05 0.94 -2.73
N LYS A 22 26.49 1.76 -1.84
CA LYS A 22 27.05 1.98 -0.51
C LYS A 22 26.68 0.79 0.39
N SER A 23 27.66 0.32 1.15
CA SER A 23 27.47 -0.76 2.14
C SER A 23 26.65 -0.36 3.37
N ARG A 24 26.39 0.94 3.57
CA ARG A 24 25.56 1.48 4.65
C ARG A 24 24.68 2.62 4.18
N LEU A 25 23.47 2.69 4.73
CA LEU A 25 22.53 3.80 4.50
C LEU A 25 22.97 5.04 5.27
N THR A 26 22.98 6.18 4.57
CA THR A 26 23.17 7.50 5.16
C THR A 26 21.82 8.10 5.59
N LEU A 27 21.85 9.15 6.41
CA LEU A 27 20.64 9.89 6.76
C LEU A 27 19.92 10.46 5.53
N GLU A 28 20.66 10.88 4.49
CA GLU A 28 20.05 11.33 3.23
C GLU A 28 19.39 10.20 2.44
N ASP A 29 19.90 8.98 2.55
CA ASP A 29 19.26 7.81 1.93
C ASP A 29 17.94 7.49 2.64
N LEU A 30 17.93 7.52 3.97
CA LEU A 30 16.73 7.34 4.78
C LEU A 30 15.71 8.45 4.51
N GLU A 31 16.17 9.70 4.41
CA GLU A 31 15.33 10.85 4.05
C GLU A 31 14.69 10.65 2.66
N PHE A 32 15.49 10.23 1.68
CA PHE A 32 15.02 9.94 0.34
C PHE A 32 13.96 8.83 0.31
N TYR A 33 14.22 7.69 0.96
CA TYR A 33 13.24 6.59 1.04
C TYR A 33 11.98 7.00 1.81
N THR A 34 12.09 7.90 2.78
CA THR A 34 10.91 8.45 3.47
C THR A 34 10.05 9.26 2.51
N TYR A 35 10.63 10.07 1.62
CA TYR A 35 9.86 10.77 0.59
C TYR A 35 9.25 9.80 -0.43
N GLU A 36 9.97 8.75 -0.85
CA GLU A 36 9.41 7.73 -1.74
C GLU A 36 8.20 7.02 -1.10
N ALA A 37 8.30 6.68 0.19
CA ALA A 37 7.19 6.11 0.94
C ALA A 37 5.98 7.06 1.03
N LEU A 38 6.21 8.36 1.23
CA LEU A 38 5.13 9.37 1.25
C LEU A 38 4.48 9.56 -0.13
N VAL A 39 5.25 9.45 -1.21
CA VAL A 39 4.70 9.42 -2.57
C VAL A 39 3.84 8.18 -2.75
N GLY A 40 4.35 7.00 -2.37
CA GLY A 40 3.61 5.75 -2.42
C GLY A 40 2.29 5.83 -1.66
N GLU A 41 2.32 6.35 -0.43
CA GLU A 41 1.14 6.57 0.39
C GLU A 41 0.10 7.48 -0.27
N TYR A 42 0.55 8.58 -0.88
CA TYR A 42 -0.34 9.48 -1.60
C TYR A 42 -1.00 8.80 -2.79
N ILE A 43 -0.25 8.04 -3.59
CA ILE A 43 -0.84 7.31 -4.73
C ILE A 43 -1.80 6.23 -4.23
N SER A 44 -1.47 5.48 -3.18
CA SER A 44 -2.44 4.56 -2.56
C SER A 44 -3.73 5.26 -2.13
N TRP A 45 -3.60 6.47 -1.55
CA TRP A 45 -4.75 7.29 -1.15
C TRP A 45 -5.60 7.77 -2.33
N THR A 46 -5.01 8.08 -3.48
CA THR A 46 -5.82 8.44 -4.67
C THR A 46 -6.65 7.25 -5.19
N TRP A 47 -6.28 6.03 -4.82
CA TRP A 47 -7.01 4.79 -5.09
C TRP A 47 -7.89 4.32 -3.91
N LYS A 48 -8.11 5.14 -2.89
CA LYS A 48 -8.85 4.77 -1.67
C LYS A 48 -10.22 4.16 -1.92
N ASP A 49 -10.97 4.70 -2.88
CA ASP A 49 -12.31 4.21 -3.21
C ASP A 49 -12.27 2.78 -3.75
N ASN A 50 -11.19 2.39 -4.43
CA ASN A 50 -10.99 1.01 -4.89
C ASN A 50 -10.76 0.05 -3.73
N TYR A 51 -9.97 0.45 -2.72
CA TYR A 51 -9.79 -0.35 -1.51
C TYR A 51 -11.11 -0.54 -0.77
N PHE A 52 -11.87 0.54 -0.55
CA PHE A 52 -13.15 0.47 0.15
C PHE A 52 -14.21 -0.31 -0.64
N SER A 53 -14.30 -0.14 -1.95
CA SER A 53 -15.25 -0.89 -2.79
C SER A 53 -14.94 -2.39 -2.75
N LEU A 54 -13.66 -2.76 -2.83
CA LEU A 54 -13.24 -4.15 -2.77
C LEU A 54 -13.56 -4.79 -1.40
N ALA A 55 -13.30 -4.05 -0.31
CA ALA A 55 -13.66 -4.48 1.04
C ALA A 55 -15.18 -4.58 1.23
N GLU A 56 -15.97 -3.66 0.68
CA GLU A 56 -17.43 -3.69 0.74
C GLU A 56 -18.01 -4.89 -0.02
N ASP A 57 -17.52 -5.16 -1.22
CA ASP A 57 -17.93 -6.30 -2.04
C ASP A 57 -17.61 -7.62 -1.33
N PHE A 58 -16.44 -7.71 -0.69
CA PHE A 58 -16.10 -8.85 0.16
C PHE A 58 -17.04 -8.93 1.35
N VAL A 59 -17.13 -7.92 2.22
CA VAL A 59 -17.99 -7.96 3.43
C VAL A 59 -19.47 -8.25 3.11
N SER A 60 -19.94 -7.87 1.93
CA SER A 60 -21.32 -8.10 1.46
C SER A 60 -21.54 -9.45 0.77
N ASN A 61 -20.56 -10.37 0.82
CA ASN A 61 -20.59 -11.68 0.15
C ASN A 61 -20.77 -11.61 -1.38
N LYS A 62 -20.39 -10.52 -2.02
CA LYS A 62 -20.43 -10.41 -3.50
C LYS A 62 -19.24 -11.10 -4.16
N ILE A 63 -18.12 -11.21 -3.45
CA ILE A 63 -16.90 -11.89 -3.89
C ILE A 63 -16.37 -12.85 -2.81
N SER A 64 -15.67 -13.90 -3.24
CA SER A 64 -15.02 -14.87 -2.35
C SER A 64 -13.75 -14.30 -1.70
N LEU A 65 -13.22 -14.98 -0.68
CA LEU A 65 -11.91 -14.65 -0.10
C LEU A 65 -10.80 -14.68 -1.16
N TYR A 66 -10.78 -15.71 -2.00
CA TYR A 66 -9.82 -15.85 -3.09
C TYR A 66 -9.90 -14.65 -4.05
N ASP A 67 -11.11 -14.27 -4.46
CA ASP A 67 -11.33 -13.11 -5.34
C ASP A 67 -10.89 -11.81 -4.69
N TYR A 68 -11.18 -11.63 -3.40
CA TYR A 68 -10.73 -10.46 -2.62
C TYR A 68 -9.21 -10.36 -2.61
N MET A 69 -8.51 -11.44 -2.24
CA MET A 69 -7.05 -11.48 -2.18
C MET A 69 -6.43 -11.21 -3.56
N LEU A 70 -6.91 -11.91 -4.59
CA LEU A 70 -6.40 -11.73 -5.95
C LEU A 70 -6.60 -10.29 -6.45
N GLN A 71 -7.79 -9.71 -6.28
CA GLN A 71 -8.08 -8.35 -6.73
C GLN A 71 -7.28 -7.30 -5.94
N PHE A 72 -7.06 -7.52 -4.64
CA PHE A 72 -6.26 -6.63 -3.82
C PHE A 72 -4.79 -6.69 -4.22
N GLN A 73 -4.24 -7.87 -4.53
CA GLN A 73 -2.88 -8.00 -5.09
C GLN A 73 -2.75 -7.27 -6.44
N ILE A 74 -3.75 -7.41 -7.31
CA ILE A 74 -3.79 -6.68 -8.59
C ILE A 74 -3.81 -5.16 -8.36
N LEU A 75 -4.58 -4.69 -7.38
CA LEU A 75 -4.63 -3.27 -7.01
C LEU A 75 -3.27 -2.77 -6.52
N LEU A 76 -2.62 -3.50 -5.59
CA LEU A 76 -1.26 -3.17 -5.12
C LEU A 76 -0.25 -3.14 -6.27
N HIS A 77 -0.32 -4.09 -7.20
CA HIS A 77 0.58 -4.12 -8.35
C HIS A 77 0.40 -2.89 -9.26
N LYS A 78 -0.85 -2.49 -9.52
CA LYS A 78 -1.15 -1.28 -10.31
C LYS A 78 -0.59 -0.02 -9.65
N ILE A 79 -0.85 0.15 -8.35
CA ILE A 79 -0.36 1.29 -7.57
C ILE A 79 1.17 1.32 -7.54
N ASN A 80 1.82 0.18 -7.27
CA ASN A 80 3.28 0.09 -7.28
C ASN A 80 3.87 0.46 -8.65
N LYS A 81 3.24 0.03 -9.74
CA LYS A 81 3.67 0.41 -11.10
C LYS A 81 3.52 1.91 -11.34
N GLU A 82 2.45 2.53 -10.86
CA GLU A 82 2.24 3.98 -10.95
C GLU A 82 3.30 4.75 -10.15
N VAL A 83 3.55 4.34 -8.90
CA VAL A 83 4.60 4.90 -8.04
C VAL A 83 5.97 4.80 -8.72
N GLN A 84 6.34 3.62 -9.22
CA GLN A 84 7.61 3.44 -9.92
C GLN A 84 7.69 4.27 -11.20
N THR A 85 6.59 4.42 -11.94
CA THR A 85 6.55 5.27 -13.13
C THR A 85 6.81 6.73 -12.78
N LEU A 86 6.23 7.21 -11.68
CA LEU A 86 6.43 8.57 -11.18
C LEU A 86 7.86 8.77 -10.68
N LEU A 87 8.37 7.87 -9.85
CA LEU A 87 9.69 7.98 -9.22
C LEU A 87 10.84 7.86 -10.24
N ASN A 88 10.65 7.16 -11.35
CA ASN A 88 11.69 7.02 -12.38
C ASN A 88 11.71 8.16 -13.42
N ASP A 89 10.64 8.96 -13.49
CA ASP A 89 10.49 10.07 -14.44
C ASP A 89 10.61 11.42 -13.72
N PHE A 90 11.73 12.12 -13.96
CA PHE A 90 12.00 13.40 -13.30
C PHE A 90 10.98 14.48 -13.62
N GLU A 91 10.46 14.54 -14.85
CA GLU A 91 9.52 15.59 -15.24
C GLU A 91 8.14 15.33 -14.64
N LYS A 92 7.71 14.06 -14.54
CA LYS A 92 6.51 13.73 -13.77
C LYS A 92 6.70 14.02 -12.29
N LEU A 93 7.83 13.61 -11.72
CA LEU A 93 8.11 13.84 -10.31
C LEU A 93 8.17 15.33 -10.00
N LYS A 94 8.79 16.16 -10.84
CA LYS A 94 8.86 17.62 -10.65
C LYS A 94 7.50 18.31 -10.62
N ASN A 95 6.50 17.74 -11.29
CA ASN A 95 5.12 18.27 -11.32
C ASN A 95 4.21 17.57 -10.29
N PHE A 96 4.76 16.68 -9.46
CA PHE A 96 4.00 15.97 -8.45
C PHE A 96 3.58 16.89 -7.32
N ASN A 97 2.27 16.91 -7.03
CA ASN A 97 1.72 17.66 -5.92
C ASN A 97 1.22 16.71 -4.83
N TYR A 98 1.98 16.60 -3.75
CA TYR A 98 1.61 15.81 -2.58
C TYR A 98 0.43 16.45 -1.84
N ASN A 99 -0.59 15.65 -1.50
CA ASN A 99 -1.65 16.08 -0.60
C ASN A 99 -1.40 15.55 0.83
N PRO A 100 -1.21 16.41 1.84
CA PRO A 100 -1.05 15.99 3.23
C PRO A 100 -2.24 15.20 3.80
N ALA A 101 -3.43 15.29 3.20
CA ALA A 101 -4.58 14.48 3.58
C ALA A 101 -4.29 12.98 3.45
N SER A 102 -3.37 12.56 2.58
CA SER A 102 -3.02 11.15 2.43
C SER A 102 -2.20 10.59 3.61
N TYR A 103 -1.72 11.44 4.51
CA TYR A 103 -0.77 11.03 5.54
C TYR A 103 -1.34 9.94 6.47
N GLY A 104 -0.67 8.79 6.52
CA GLY A 104 -1.05 7.63 7.31
C GLY A 104 -1.99 6.65 6.60
N PHE A 105 -2.37 6.89 5.33
CA PHE A 105 -3.27 6.00 4.60
C PHE A 105 -2.70 4.58 4.42
N ASN A 106 -1.37 4.41 4.36
CA ASN A 106 -0.76 3.08 4.29
C ASN A 106 -1.10 2.20 5.50
N LYS A 107 -1.45 2.79 6.65
CA LYS A 107 -1.93 2.01 7.81
C LYS A 107 -3.31 1.39 7.55
N VAL A 108 -4.15 2.08 6.78
CA VAL A 108 -5.47 1.58 6.36
C VAL A 108 -5.28 0.43 5.37
N VAL A 109 -4.42 0.63 4.37
CA VAL A 109 -4.07 -0.42 3.40
C VAL A 109 -3.50 -1.65 4.11
N GLY A 110 -2.57 -1.44 5.06
CA GLY A 110 -2.02 -2.50 5.89
C GLY A 110 -3.08 -3.24 6.70
N ALA A 111 -4.06 -2.55 7.27
CA ALA A 111 -5.14 -3.16 8.03
C ALA A 111 -6.14 -3.98 7.17
N PHE A 112 -6.25 -3.70 5.87
CA PHE A 112 -7.04 -4.54 4.93
C PHE A 112 -6.28 -5.78 4.45
N PHE A 113 -4.98 -5.84 4.76
CA PHE A 113 -4.05 -6.88 4.39
C PHE A 113 -3.51 -7.63 5.62
N GLU A 114 -3.83 -7.15 6.83
CA GLU A 114 -3.44 -7.79 8.07
C GLU A 114 -3.99 -9.22 8.07
N ASP A 115 -3.18 -10.16 8.54
CA ASP A 115 -3.46 -11.60 8.56
C ASP A 115 -3.42 -12.33 7.20
N TRP A 116 -3.06 -11.68 6.08
CA TRP A 116 -2.90 -12.36 4.78
C TRP A 116 -1.84 -13.46 4.73
N ASP A 117 -0.72 -13.30 5.44
CA ASP A 117 0.33 -14.33 5.50
C ASP A 117 -0.16 -15.60 6.22
N LEU A 118 -1.30 -15.51 6.91
CA LEU A 118 -2.02 -16.64 7.50
C LEU A 118 -3.02 -17.28 6.51
N TYR A 119 -3.10 -16.81 5.27
CA TYR A 119 -3.95 -17.40 4.24
C TYR A 119 -3.08 -17.80 3.05
N ASP A 120 -2.64 -19.05 3.01
CA ASP A 120 -2.11 -19.66 1.80
C ASP A 120 -3.23 -20.44 1.08
N PRO A 121 -3.93 -19.84 0.10
CA PRO A 121 -4.91 -20.57 -0.71
C PRO A 121 -4.27 -21.57 -1.68
N THR A 122 -2.94 -21.64 -1.75
CA THR A 122 -2.17 -22.51 -2.65
C THR A 122 -1.38 -23.59 -1.91
N GLY A 123 -1.49 -23.66 -0.58
CA GLY A 123 -0.91 -24.73 0.21
C GLY A 123 -1.41 -26.06 -0.33
N PRO A 124 -0.52 -27.02 -0.67
CA PRO A 124 -0.94 -28.32 -1.13
C PRO A 124 -1.88 -28.94 -0.09
N ASP A 125 -2.90 -29.65 -0.56
CA ASP A 125 -3.95 -30.38 0.20
C ASP A 125 -3.42 -31.37 1.28
N GLU A 126 -2.14 -31.29 1.66
CA GLU A 126 -1.41 -32.15 2.59
C GLU A 126 -0.95 -31.44 3.88
N PHE A 127 -1.11 -30.13 4.01
CA PHE A 127 -0.95 -29.46 5.31
C PHE A 127 -2.34 -29.32 5.95
N ASP A 128 -2.54 -30.06 7.04
CA ASP A 128 -3.60 -29.80 8.02
C ASP A 128 -3.69 -28.27 8.19
N PRO A 129 -4.83 -27.61 7.88
CA PRO A 129 -4.93 -26.18 8.05
C PRO A 129 -4.51 -25.90 9.49
N ASP A 130 -3.48 -25.08 9.65
CA ASP A 130 -3.04 -24.64 10.97
C ASP A 130 -4.31 -24.22 11.73
N PRO A 131 -4.64 -24.84 12.87
CA PRO A 131 -5.87 -24.50 13.61
C PRO A 131 -5.92 -23.03 14.03
N ASP A 132 -4.79 -22.31 13.93
CA ASP A 132 -4.68 -20.87 14.13
C ASP A 132 -5.01 -20.04 12.87
N TYR A 133 -5.30 -20.67 11.72
CA TYR A 133 -5.79 -19.98 10.52
C TYR A 133 -7.23 -19.52 10.73
N PRO A 134 -7.54 -18.23 10.55
CA PRO A 134 -8.90 -17.78 10.72
C PRO A 134 -9.78 -18.37 9.59
N SER A 135 -11.02 -18.66 9.88
CA SER A 135 -12.02 -19.02 8.86
C SER A 135 -12.31 -17.83 7.93
N ASP A 136 -12.89 -18.08 6.75
CA ASP A 136 -13.38 -17.02 5.86
C ASP A 136 -14.35 -16.05 6.58
N GLU A 137 -15.16 -16.58 7.50
CA GLU A 137 -16.06 -15.78 8.32
C GLU A 137 -15.29 -14.85 9.27
N GLU A 138 -14.26 -15.36 9.95
CA GLU A 138 -13.41 -14.55 10.84
C GLU A 138 -12.64 -13.47 10.06
N PHE A 139 -12.11 -13.81 8.88
CA PHE A 139 -11.46 -12.82 8.01
C PHE A 139 -12.43 -11.73 7.59
N ARG A 140 -13.64 -12.11 7.16
CA ARG A 140 -14.68 -11.17 6.74
C ARG A 140 -15.11 -10.25 7.86
N LEU A 141 -15.20 -10.76 9.10
CA LEU A 141 -15.44 -9.95 10.28
C LEU A 141 -14.30 -8.97 10.56
N SER A 142 -13.05 -9.39 10.40
CA SER A 142 -11.87 -8.51 10.50
C SER A 142 -11.91 -7.38 9.47
N ILE A 143 -12.11 -7.71 8.18
CA ILE A 143 -12.24 -6.71 7.11
C ILE A 143 -13.41 -5.77 7.36
N LYS A 144 -14.55 -6.27 7.86
CA LYS A 144 -15.71 -5.44 8.23
C LYS A 144 -15.37 -4.47 9.37
N ALA A 145 -14.63 -4.92 10.38
CA ALA A 145 -14.20 -4.06 11.48
C ALA A 145 -13.25 -2.95 10.97
N THR A 146 -12.27 -3.31 10.12
CA THR A 146 -11.37 -2.35 9.46
C THR A 146 -12.15 -1.36 8.59
N PHE A 147 -13.08 -1.84 7.77
CA PHE A 147 -13.93 -1.01 6.92
C PHE A 147 -14.69 0.02 7.77
N ASN A 148 -15.43 -0.42 8.79
CA ASN A 148 -16.21 0.49 9.65
C ASN A 148 -15.34 1.50 10.41
N LYS A 149 -14.11 1.12 10.79
CA LYS A 149 -13.18 2.01 11.50
C LYS A 149 -12.66 3.16 10.63
N TYR A 150 -12.39 2.88 9.35
CA TYR A 150 -11.68 3.80 8.48
C TYR A 150 -12.55 4.48 7.43
N TYR A 151 -13.67 3.87 7.02
CA TYR A 151 -14.48 4.35 5.91
C TYR A 151 -14.88 5.83 6.06
N ASP A 152 -15.50 6.20 7.18
CA ASP A 152 -15.96 7.58 7.40
C ASP A 152 -14.80 8.60 7.45
N ASN A 153 -13.64 8.19 7.94
CA ASN A 153 -12.46 9.07 8.07
C ASN A 153 -11.75 9.35 6.73
N TRP A 154 -11.99 8.53 5.72
CA TRP A 154 -11.24 8.54 4.46
C TRP A 154 -12.15 8.67 3.22
N LYS A 155 -13.45 8.85 3.42
CA LYS A 155 -14.45 9.06 2.35
C LYS A 155 -14.49 10.51 1.83
N GLU A 156 -14.02 11.48 2.62
CA GLU A 156 -13.92 12.90 2.26
C GLU A 156 -12.68 13.21 1.39
#